data_AF-A0A945V8K4-F1
#
_entry.id   AF-A0A945V8K4-F1
#
_cell.length_a   1.000
_cell.length_b   1.000
_cell.length_c   1.000
_cell.angle_alpha   90.00
_cell.angle_beta   90.00
_cell.angle_gamma   90.00
#
_symmetry.space_group_name_H-M   'P 1'
#
loop_
_entity.id
_entity.type
_entity.pdbx_description
1 polymer ?
#
loop_
_entity_poly.entity_id
_entity_poly.type
_entity_poly.pdbx_seq_one_letter_code
_entity_poly.pdbx_strand_id
1 'polypeptide(L)'
;MRFSKTTIMITGALLVSVQYQNQLLARDVDLAAYEEIEWTDLMPAEDLEALQNPPDYIMDIEEGSAEDKVINSDDASTDIFFDDEYQRALLSTTVVSEMNGKPIRIPGFIVPLEFNND
;
A
#
# COMPACT_ATOMS: atom_id res chain seq x y z
N MET A 1 43.83 -39.78 36.48
CA MET A 1 42.42 -39.75 36.06
C MET A 1 42.30 -38.93 34.78
N ARG A 2 41.88 -39.54 33.67
CA ARG A 2 41.73 -38.90 32.35
C ARG A 2 40.33 -38.29 32.27
N PHE A 3 40.23 -36.97 32.25
CA PHE A 3 38.97 -36.30 31.98
C PHE A 3 38.63 -36.38 30.50
N SER A 4 37.40 -36.84 30.22
CA SER A 4 36.87 -37.14 28.89
C SER A 4 36.69 -35.86 28.07
N LYS A 5 37.22 -35.86 26.84
CA LYS A 5 37.12 -34.73 25.88
C LYS A 5 35.71 -34.53 25.29
N THR A 6 34.72 -35.31 25.71
CA THR A 6 33.40 -35.36 25.05
C THR A 6 32.39 -34.36 25.61
N THR A 7 32.60 -33.78 26.80
CA THR A 7 31.58 -32.93 27.45
C THR A 7 31.59 -31.46 26.98
N ILE A 8 32.65 -30.97 26.31
CA ILE A 8 32.76 -29.56 25.90
C ILE A 8 32.15 -29.28 24.51
N MET A 9 31.88 -30.31 23.69
CA MET A 9 31.39 -30.11 22.32
C MET A 9 29.87 -29.91 22.20
N ILE A 10 29.07 -30.24 23.22
CA ILE A 10 27.59 -30.21 23.10
C ILE A 10 27.02 -28.81 23.42
N THR A 11 27.65 -28.04 24.31
CA THR A 11 27.21 -26.67 24.63
C THR A 11 27.50 -25.66 23.52
N GLY A 12 28.50 -25.93 22.67
CA GLY A 12 28.84 -25.05 21.53
C GLY A 12 27.82 -25.12 20.39
N ALA A 13 27.25 -26.29 20.12
CA ALA A 13 26.31 -26.49 19.02
C ALA A 13 24.96 -25.78 19.25
N LEU A 14 24.51 -25.66 20.50
CA LEU A 14 23.21 -25.08 20.87
C LEU A 14 23.26 -23.54 20.88
N LEU A 15 24.41 -22.94 21.22
CA LEU A 15 24.62 -21.48 21.10
C LEU A 15 24.73 -21.04 19.64
N VAL A 16 25.34 -21.86 18.78
CA VAL A 16 25.46 -21.56 17.35
C VAL A 16 24.10 -21.65 16.65
N SER A 17 23.28 -22.67 16.93
CA SER A 17 21.95 -22.78 16.30
C SER A 17 20.98 -21.67 16.71
N VAL A 18 21.05 -21.16 17.95
CA VAL A 18 20.27 -19.98 18.40
C VAL A 18 20.70 -18.70 17.67
N GLN A 19 21.99 -18.54 17.33
CA GLN A 19 22.45 -17.40 16.53
C GLN A 19 22.01 -17.51 15.06
N TYR A 20 22.02 -18.71 14.47
CA TYR A 20 21.48 -18.94 13.13
C TYR A 20 19.97 -18.67 13.05
N GLN A 21 19.21 -19.01 14.10
CA GLN A 21 17.76 -18.74 14.15
C GLN A 21 17.45 -17.24 14.17
N ASN A 22 18.28 -16.42 14.85
CA ASN A 22 18.13 -14.96 14.83
C ASN A 22 18.50 -14.34 13.47
N GLN A 23 19.45 -14.94 12.74
CA GLN A 23 19.83 -14.48 11.38
C GLN A 23 18.75 -14.75 10.31
N LEU A 24 17.85 -15.71 10.52
CA LEU A 24 16.69 -15.91 9.64
C LEU A 24 15.54 -14.91 9.90
N LEU A 25 15.51 -14.27 11.07
CA LEU A 25 14.48 -13.30 11.44
C LEU A 25 14.75 -11.90 10.87
N ALA A 26 16.00 -11.59 10.54
CA ALA A 26 16.36 -10.41 9.76
C ALA A 26 16.56 -10.85 8.31
N ARG A 27 15.47 -11.05 7.57
CA ARG A 27 15.56 -10.98 6.10
C ARG A 27 16.15 -9.60 5.81
N ASP A 28 17.39 -9.54 5.32
CA ASP A 28 17.92 -8.34 4.70
C ASP A 28 16.92 -7.94 3.62
N VAL A 29 16.10 -6.94 3.93
CA VAL A 29 15.28 -6.28 2.93
C VAL A 29 16.29 -5.53 2.08
N ASP A 30 16.66 -6.12 0.95
CA ASP A 30 17.45 -5.41 -0.04
C ASP A 30 16.58 -4.25 -0.54
N LEU A 31 16.75 -3.08 0.06
CA LEU A 31 16.02 -1.87 -0.31
C LEU A 31 16.34 -1.45 -1.74
N ALA A 32 17.45 -1.91 -2.33
CA ALA A 32 17.75 -1.71 -3.74
C ALA A 32 16.91 -2.60 -4.68
N ALA A 33 16.19 -3.58 -4.14
CA ALA A 33 15.31 -4.46 -4.91
C ALA A 33 13.88 -3.91 -5.10
N TYR A 34 13.55 -2.76 -4.49
CA TYR A 34 12.23 -2.13 -4.60
C TYR A 34 12.27 -0.95 -5.58
N GLU A 35 11.34 -0.95 -6.51
CA GLU A 35 11.11 0.19 -7.40
C GLU A 35 10.42 1.30 -6.62
N GLU A 36 11.03 2.49 -6.56
CA GLU A 36 10.41 3.67 -5.96
C GLU A 36 9.41 4.28 -6.94
N ILE A 37 8.17 4.45 -6.49
CA ILE A 37 7.05 4.93 -7.30
C ILE A 37 6.23 5.99 -6.56
N GLU A 38 5.40 6.71 -7.30
CA GLU A 38 4.44 7.66 -6.77
C GLU A 38 2.99 7.15 -6.92
N TRP A 39 2.05 7.79 -6.21
CA TRP A 39 0.63 7.44 -6.28
C TRP A 39 0.05 7.51 -7.70
N THR A 40 0.56 8.42 -8.53
CA THR A 40 0.15 8.56 -9.93
C THR A 40 0.53 7.36 -10.79
N ASP A 41 1.57 6.61 -10.42
CA ASP A 41 2.00 5.40 -11.16
C ASP A 41 1.08 4.19 -10.89
N LEU A 42 0.26 4.25 -9.83
CA LEU A 42 -0.74 3.24 -9.52
C LEU A 42 -2.13 3.56 -10.10
N MET A 43 -2.25 4.68 -10.82
CA MET A 43 -3.49 5.15 -11.41
C MET A 43 -3.50 4.87 -12.92
N PRO A 44 -4.65 4.44 -13.50
CA PRO A 44 -4.80 4.36 -14.94
C PRO A 44 -4.56 5.71 -15.61
N ALA A 45 -3.92 5.70 -16.79
CA ALA A 45 -3.56 6.93 -17.48
C ALA A 45 -4.79 7.79 -17.86
N GLU A 46 -5.90 7.15 -18.26
CA GLU A 46 -7.16 7.84 -18.57
C GLU A 46 -7.73 8.55 -17.34
N ASP A 47 -7.75 7.88 -16.20
CA ASP A 47 -8.26 8.45 -14.95
C ASP A 47 -7.37 9.62 -14.50
N LEU A 48 -6.05 9.47 -14.58
CA LEU A 48 -5.09 10.51 -14.21
C LEU A 48 -5.20 11.73 -15.13
N GLU A 49 -5.46 11.54 -16.42
CA GLU A 49 -5.68 12.64 -17.38
C GLU A 49 -6.97 13.40 -17.05
N ALA A 50 -8.06 12.69 -16.79
CA ALA A 50 -9.34 13.28 -16.43
C ALA A 50 -9.24 14.09 -15.12
N LEU A 51 -8.56 13.56 -14.09
CA LEU A 51 -8.39 14.25 -12.80
C LEU A 51 -7.49 15.51 -12.89
N GLN A 52 -6.52 15.53 -13.80
CA GLN A 52 -5.66 16.69 -14.02
C GLN A 52 -6.34 17.81 -14.83
N ASN A 53 -7.43 17.49 -15.53
CA ASN A 53 -8.19 18.43 -16.35
C ASN A 53 -9.63 18.52 -15.85
N PRO A 54 -9.87 19.07 -14.64
CA PRO A 54 -11.22 19.17 -14.11
C PRO A 54 -12.08 20.12 -14.97
N PRO A 55 -13.38 19.82 -15.13
CA PRO A 55 -14.30 20.67 -15.86
C PRO A 55 -14.64 21.97 -15.10
N ASP A 56 -14.98 23.03 -15.83
CA ASP A 56 -15.20 24.37 -15.28
C ASP A 56 -16.30 24.42 -14.20
N TYR A 57 -17.33 23.55 -14.30
CA TYR A 57 -18.46 23.56 -13.37
C TYR A 57 -18.03 23.28 -11.91
N ILE A 58 -16.90 22.63 -11.68
CA ILE A 58 -16.36 22.36 -10.33
C ILE A 58 -16.06 23.67 -9.59
N MET A 59 -15.67 24.71 -10.34
CA MET A 59 -15.36 26.04 -9.77
C MET A 59 -16.61 26.88 -9.51
N ASP A 60 -17.75 26.48 -10.10
CA ASP A 60 -19.03 27.20 -10.01
C ASP A 60 -19.95 26.63 -8.91
N ILE A 61 -19.49 25.62 -8.16
CA ILE A 61 -20.26 25.04 -7.04
C ILE A 61 -20.36 26.07 -5.91
N GLU A 62 -21.59 26.44 -5.55
CA GLU A 62 -21.86 27.33 -4.42
C GLU A 62 -21.56 26.61 -3.09
N GLU A 63 -20.79 27.25 -2.21
CA GLU A 63 -20.47 26.73 -0.87
C GLU A 63 -21.75 26.48 -0.06
N GLY A 64 -21.91 25.25 0.47
CA GLY A 64 -23.10 24.82 1.20
C GLY A 64 -24.30 24.42 0.33
N SER A 65 -24.14 24.36 -0.99
CA SER A 65 -25.16 23.85 -1.92
C SER A 65 -25.41 22.33 -1.76
N ALA A 66 -26.34 21.78 -2.54
CA ALA A 66 -26.59 20.34 -2.52
C ALA A 66 -25.42 19.56 -3.17
N GLU A 67 -24.74 20.20 -4.11
CA GLU A 67 -23.59 19.75 -4.87
C GLU A 67 -22.30 19.78 -4.04
N ASP A 68 -22.22 20.63 -3.01
CA ASP A 68 -21.12 20.71 -2.02
C ASP A 68 -21.19 19.61 -0.93
N LYS A 69 -21.82 18.47 -1.25
CA LYS A 69 -21.95 17.35 -0.31
C LYS A 69 -21.03 16.23 -0.72
N VAL A 70 -20.29 15.69 0.25
CA VAL A 70 -19.56 14.43 0.07
C VAL A 70 -20.58 13.33 -0.15
N ILE A 71 -20.67 12.84 -1.39
CA ILE A 71 -21.52 11.71 -1.75
C ILE A 71 -20.88 10.47 -1.11
N ASN A 72 -21.61 9.82 -0.22
CA ASN A 72 -21.18 8.53 0.30
C ASN A 72 -21.26 7.51 -0.84
N SER A 73 -20.20 6.73 -1.02
CA SER A 73 -20.10 5.72 -2.09
C SER A 73 -21.24 4.69 -2.04
N ASP A 74 -21.88 4.48 -0.88
CA ASP A 74 -23.04 3.61 -0.69
C ASP A 74 -24.37 4.22 -1.18
N ASP A 75 -24.49 5.56 -1.20
CA ASP A 75 -25.67 6.30 -1.68
C ASP A 75 -25.57 6.64 -3.17
N ALA A 76 -24.39 6.45 -3.77
CA ALA A 76 -24.17 6.67 -5.19
C ALA A 76 -24.84 5.55 -5.99
N SER A 77 -26.10 5.73 -6.39
CA SER A 77 -26.66 4.91 -7.47
C SER A 77 -25.72 5.00 -8.67
N THR A 78 -25.16 3.86 -9.09
CA THR A 78 -24.10 3.76 -10.10
C THR A 78 -24.49 4.39 -11.45
N ASP A 79 -25.77 4.70 -11.68
CA ASP A 79 -26.28 5.28 -12.93
C ASP A 79 -26.21 6.83 -13.02
N ILE A 80 -25.91 7.57 -11.96
CA ILE A 80 -26.05 9.05 -11.94
C ILE A 80 -24.73 9.85 -11.95
N PHE A 81 -23.56 9.21 -12.00
CA PHE A 81 -22.25 9.89 -11.83
C PHE A 81 -21.24 9.63 -12.96
N PHE A 82 -21.70 9.26 -14.15
CA PHE A 82 -20.83 9.09 -15.32
C PHE A 82 -21.07 10.13 -16.41
N ASP A 83 -21.60 11.30 -16.04
CA ASP A 83 -21.90 12.36 -17.01
C ASP A 83 -20.64 12.87 -17.73
N ASP A 84 -19.47 12.75 -17.10
CA ASP A 84 -18.18 13.09 -17.70
C ASP A 84 -17.02 12.18 -17.26
N GLU A 85 -15.86 12.39 -17.88
CA GLU A 85 -14.63 11.65 -17.61
C GLU A 85 -14.05 11.92 -16.21
N TYR A 86 -14.23 13.14 -15.68
CA TYR A 86 -13.73 13.53 -14.37
C TYR A 86 -14.48 12.80 -13.25
N GLN A 87 -15.80 12.78 -13.28
CA GLN A 87 -16.64 12.04 -12.32
C GLN A 87 -16.40 10.53 -12.42
N ARG A 88 -16.21 10.02 -13.65
CA ARG A 88 -15.84 8.61 -13.84
C ARG A 88 -14.51 8.27 -13.18
N ALA A 89 -13.50 9.14 -13.32
CA ALA A 89 -12.20 8.93 -12.70
C ALA A 89 -12.26 8.98 -11.16
N LEU A 90 -13.12 9.82 -10.57
CA LEU A 90 -13.32 9.89 -9.11
C LEU A 90 -13.91 8.60 -8.52
N LEU A 91 -14.72 7.87 -9.29
CA LEU A 91 -15.35 6.61 -8.87
C LEU A 91 -14.61 5.37 -9.40
N SER A 92 -13.51 5.57 -10.13
CA SER A 92 -12.80 4.48 -10.77
C SER A 92 -12.23 3.50 -9.74
N THR A 93 -12.45 2.22 -10.01
CA THR A 93 -11.84 1.10 -9.28
C THR A 93 -10.87 0.33 -10.18
N THR A 94 -10.53 0.90 -11.34
CA THR A 94 -9.63 0.30 -12.33
C THR A 94 -8.21 0.30 -11.79
N VAL A 95 -7.49 -0.79 -12.02
CA VAL A 95 -6.13 -1.01 -11.50
C VAL A 95 -5.10 -1.16 -12.61
N VAL A 96 -3.89 -0.66 -12.37
CA VAL A 96 -2.74 -0.88 -13.25
C VAL A 96 -2.22 -2.31 -13.05
N SER A 97 -2.68 -3.23 -13.91
CA SER A 97 -2.47 -4.67 -13.74
C SER A 97 -0.98 -5.07 -13.77
N GLU A 98 -0.16 -4.30 -14.47
CA GLU A 98 1.30 -4.46 -14.57
C GLU A 98 2.00 -4.28 -13.22
N MET A 99 1.38 -3.58 -12.26
CA MET A 99 1.95 -3.35 -10.92
C MET A 99 1.70 -4.52 -9.97
N ASN A 100 0.85 -5.47 -10.34
CA ASN A 100 0.54 -6.62 -9.52
C ASN A 100 1.78 -7.49 -9.26
N GLY A 101 2.11 -7.68 -7.97
CA GLY A 101 3.23 -8.52 -7.54
C GLY A 101 4.62 -7.89 -7.71
N LYS A 102 4.71 -6.62 -8.15
CA LYS A 102 5.99 -5.92 -8.21
C LYS A 102 6.46 -5.49 -6.81
N PRO A 103 7.75 -5.64 -6.47
CA PRO A 103 8.30 -5.07 -5.26
C PRO A 103 8.42 -3.54 -5.42
N ILE A 104 7.54 -2.79 -4.76
CA ILE A 104 7.51 -1.33 -4.85
C ILE A 104 7.73 -0.66 -3.49
N ARG A 105 8.26 0.56 -3.53
CA ARG A 105 8.32 1.51 -2.42
C ARG A 105 7.47 2.72 -2.79
N ILE A 106 6.47 3.03 -1.98
CA ILE A 106 5.56 4.17 -2.17
C ILE A 106 5.46 4.98 -0.87
N PRO A 107 5.49 6.32 -0.90
CA PRO A 107 5.24 7.14 0.28
C PRO A 107 3.76 7.08 0.70
N GLY A 108 3.48 7.05 2.01
CA GLY A 108 2.10 7.02 2.49
C GLY A 108 1.94 7.23 3.99
N PHE A 109 0.70 7.42 4.42
CA PHE A 109 0.31 7.51 5.83
C PHE A 109 -0.28 6.18 6.29
N ILE A 110 0.08 5.75 7.50
CA ILE A 110 -0.43 4.50 8.08
C ILE A 110 -1.81 4.77 8.66
N VAL A 111 -2.83 4.05 8.17
CA VAL A 111 -4.18 4.03 8.75
C VAL A 111 -4.35 2.72 9.52
N PRO A 112 -4.35 2.74 10.87
CA PRO A 112 -4.51 1.52 11.66
C PRO A 112 -5.93 0.97 11.48
N LEU A 113 -6.05 -0.25 10.97
CA LEU A 113 -7.33 -0.95 10.85
C LEU A 113 -7.64 -1.77 12.11
N GLU A 114 -6.60 -2.26 12.78
CA GLU A 114 -6.71 -3.10 13.97
C GLU A 114 -5.57 -2.79 14.95
N PHE A 115 -5.84 -3.03 16.24
CA PHE A 115 -4.85 -2.96 17.31
C PHE A 115 -4.78 -4.32 17.99
N ASN A 116 -3.56 -4.79 18.31
CA ASN A 116 -3.43 -5.98 19.15
C ASN A 116 -3.92 -5.64 20.56
N ASN A 117 -4.87 -6.45 21.07
CA ASN A 117 -5.38 -6.35 22.43
C ASN A 117 -4.53 -7.22 23.37
N ASP A 118 -3.35 -6.73 23.77
CA ASP A 118 -2.57 -7.30 24.88
C ASP A 118 -2.68 -6.40 26.13
#